data_AF-A0A6A3Z3C4-F1
#
_entry.id   AF-A0A6A3Z3C4-F1
#
_cell.length_a   1.000
_cell.length_b   1.000
_cell.length_c   1.000
_cell.angle_alpha   90.00
_cell.angle_beta   90.00
_cell.angle_gamma   90.00
#
_symmetry.space_group_name_H-M   'P 1'
#
loop_
_entity.id
_entity.type
_entity.pdbx_description
1 polymer ?
#
loop_
_entity_poly.entity_id
_entity_poly.type
_entity_poly.pdbx_seq_one_letter_code
_entity_poly.pdbx_strand_id
1 'polypeptide(L)'
;MTTANWDTLTTEEMEALALDHEALKKLRADGWNFDRSTLPDRTEPYPGLYAGEYGPTPAVLEWADSPLRLFFYFMPPRLWRRIARESNRYYSQNLNGRVDKNVCSAAGSWRRINKRGGVAERD
;
A
#
# COMPACT_ATOMS: atom_id res chain seq x y z
N MET A 1 4.20 -24.13 -16.24
CA MET A 1 4.86 -23.15 -17.13
C MET A 1 6.04 -22.53 -16.41
N THR A 2 7.10 -22.26 -17.14
CA THR A 2 8.48 -22.03 -16.68
C THR A 2 8.58 -20.70 -15.92
N THR A 3 8.93 -20.75 -14.63
CA THR A 3 9.07 -19.56 -13.76
C THR A 3 10.34 -18.74 -14.02
N ALA A 4 11.20 -19.17 -14.95
CA ALA A 4 12.56 -18.65 -15.09
C ALA A 4 12.74 -17.56 -16.17
N ASN A 5 11.82 -17.38 -17.11
CA ASN A 5 12.02 -16.49 -18.28
C ASN A 5 10.79 -15.59 -18.53
N TRP A 6 10.43 -14.75 -17.55
CA TRP A 6 9.30 -13.82 -17.68
C TRP A 6 9.55 -12.71 -18.73
N ASP A 7 10.82 -12.45 -19.03
CA ASP A 7 11.30 -11.46 -19.99
C ASP A 7 11.15 -11.88 -21.46
N THR A 8 11.00 -13.18 -21.73
CA THR A 8 10.80 -13.73 -23.08
C THR A 8 9.34 -14.06 -23.39
N LEU A 9 8.42 -13.81 -22.46
CA LEU A 9 7.02 -14.15 -22.65
C LEU A 9 6.39 -13.29 -23.72
N THR A 10 5.68 -13.94 -24.64
CA THR A 10 4.78 -13.26 -25.56
C THR A 10 3.55 -12.74 -24.80
N THR A 11 2.82 -11.79 -25.39
CA THR A 11 1.61 -11.21 -24.78
C THR A 11 0.58 -12.29 -24.43
N GLU A 12 0.41 -13.30 -25.28
CA GLU A 12 -0.52 -14.41 -25.04
C GLU A 12 -0.10 -15.28 -23.85
N GLU A 13 1.21 -15.52 -23.70
CA GLU A 13 1.76 -16.27 -22.57
C GLU A 13 1.67 -15.46 -21.27
N MET A 14 1.83 -14.14 -21.34
CA MET A 14 1.60 -13.24 -20.20
C MET A 14 0.14 -13.31 -19.72
N GLU A 15 -0.82 -13.32 -20.66
CA GLU A 15 -2.24 -13.44 -20.34
C GLU A 15 -2.56 -14.79 -19.69
N ALA A 16 -1.99 -15.88 -20.22
CA ALA A 16 -2.14 -17.22 -19.63
C ALA A 16 -1.56 -17.29 -18.21
N LEU A 17 -0.40 -16.68 -17.97
CA LEU A 17 0.23 -16.64 -16.65
C LEU A 17 -0.50 -15.73 -15.66
N ALA A 18 -1.12 -14.64 -16.13
CA ALA A 18 -1.95 -13.78 -15.29
C ALA A 18 -3.19 -14.52 -14.75
N LEU A 19 -3.69 -15.51 -15.49
CA LEU A 19 -4.83 -16.33 -15.10
C LEU A 19 -4.42 -17.54 -14.23
N ASP A 20 -3.15 -17.96 -14.27
CA ASP A 20 -2.64 -19.09 -13.48
C ASP A 20 -2.31 -18.69 -12.03
N HIS A 21 -3.27 -18.96 -11.15
CA HIS A 21 -3.18 -18.64 -9.72
C HIS A 21 -2.07 -19.42 -9.00
N GLU A 22 -1.76 -20.65 -9.44
CA GLU A 22 -0.72 -21.46 -8.81
C GLU A 22 0.67 -20.92 -9.18
N ALA A 23 0.86 -20.47 -10.42
CA ALA A 23 2.08 -19.77 -10.83
C ALA A 23 2.28 -18.46 -10.05
N LEU A 24 1.23 -17.65 -9.87
CA LEU A 24 1.31 -16.41 -9.09
C LEU A 24 1.61 -16.65 -7.60
N LYS A 25 1.09 -17.72 -6.99
CA LYS A 25 1.44 -18.10 -5.62
C LYS A 25 2.91 -18.50 -5.48
N LYS A 26 3.45 -19.23 -6.46
CA LYS A 26 4.87 -19.59 -6.49
C LYS A 26 5.75 -18.35 -6.63
N LEU A 27 5.42 -17.42 -7.53
CA LEU A 27 6.12 -16.14 -7.64
C LEU A 27 6.15 -15.35 -6.34
N ARG A 28 5.03 -15.34 -5.59
CA ARG A 28 4.99 -14.68 -4.28
C ARG A 28 5.94 -15.33 -3.28
N ALA A 29 6.14 -16.65 -3.34
CA ALA A 29 7.01 -17.39 -2.44
C ALA A 29 8.49 -17.30 -2.84
N ASP A 30 8.78 -17.45 -4.14
CA ASP A 30 10.13 -17.43 -4.71
C ASP A 30 10.69 -15.99 -4.79
N GLY A 31 9.82 -14.98 -4.73
CA GLY A 31 10.18 -13.56 -4.65
C GLY A 31 10.73 -13.00 -5.97
N TRP A 32 11.31 -11.80 -5.88
CA TRP A 32 12.02 -11.18 -6.99
C TRP A 32 13.50 -11.51 -6.90
N ASN A 33 14.12 -11.84 -8.03
CA ASN A 33 15.57 -12.02 -8.09
C ASN A 33 16.26 -10.64 -8.13
N PHE A 34 16.98 -10.30 -7.06
CA PHE A 34 17.72 -9.05 -6.94
C PHE A 34 19.20 -9.19 -7.30
N ASP A 35 19.65 -10.40 -7.67
CA ASP A 35 21.03 -10.62 -8.05
C ASP A 35 21.33 -9.92 -9.37
N ARG A 36 22.18 -8.89 -9.28
CA ARG A 36 22.58 -8.06 -10.41
C ARG A 36 23.22 -8.88 -11.55
N SER A 37 23.86 -10.00 -11.23
CA SER A 37 24.50 -10.87 -12.22
C SER A 37 23.50 -11.61 -13.12
N THR A 38 22.26 -11.75 -12.68
CA THR A 38 21.18 -12.44 -13.41
C THR A 38 20.31 -11.49 -14.22
N LEU A 39 20.44 -10.18 -13.98
CA LEU A 39 19.74 -9.17 -14.76
C LEU A 39 20.42 -9.03 -16.14
N PRO A 40 19.64 -8.92 -17.22
CA PRO A 40 20.21 -8.73 -18.55
C PRO A 40 21.01 -7.42 -18.60
N ASP A 41 22.28 -7.50 -18.99
CA ASP A 41 23.10 -6.32 -19.23
C ASP A 41 22.66 -5.70 -20.56
N ARG A 42 21.82 -4.68 -20.48
CA ARG A 42 21.26 -4.03 -21.67
C ARG A 42 22.24 -2.98 -22.18
N THR A 43 22.90 -3.28 -23.29
CA THR A 43 23.89 -2.39 -23.93
C THR A 43 23.27 -1.11 -24.47
N GLU A 44 22.01 -1.15 -24.89
CA GLU A 44 21.31 -0.01 -25.46
C GLU A 44 20.35 0.65 -24.46
N PRO A 45 20.26 1.99 -24.40
CA PRO A 45 19.26 2.69 -23.60
C PRO A 45 17.84 2.41 -24.09
N TYR A 46 16.84 2.56 -23.21
CA TYR A 46 15.44 2.41 -23.63
C TYR A 46 15.06 3.53 -24.61
N PRO A 47 14.43 3.20 -25.75
CA PRO A 47 13.99 4.22 -26.71
C PRO A 47 12.97 5.16 -26.05
N GLY A 48 13.17 6.47 -26.19
CA GLY A 48 12.33 7.49 -25.56
C GLY A 48 12.67 7.82 -24.11
N LEU A 49 13.76 7.27 -23.57
CA LEU A 49 14.24 7.67 -22.24
C LEU A 49 14.79 9.11 -22.28
N TYR A 50 14.45 9.90 -21.27
CA TYR A 50 14.95 11.27 -21.14
C TYR A 50 16.48 11.26 -21.03
N ALA A 51 17.16 11.82 -22.03
CA ALA A 51 18.63 11.88 -22.13
C ALA A 51 19.21 13.23 -21.67
N GLY A 52 18.39 14.09 -21.05
CA GLY A 52 18.86 15.36 -20.49
C GLY A 52 19.58 15.19 -19.16
N GLU A 53 19.95 16.31 -18.52
CA GLU A 53 20.55 16.27 -17.18
C GLU A 53 19.58 15.65 -16.19
N TYR A 54 20.01 14.53 -15.59
CA TYR A 54 19.29 13.83 -14.54
C TYR A 54 20.10 13.88 -13.25
N GLY A 55 19.42 14.08 -12.13
CA GLY A 55 20.07 14.10 -10.83
C GLY A 55 19.32 14.95 -9.81
N PRO A 56 19.70 14.84 -8.53
CA PRO A 56 19.19 15.71 -7.50
C PRO A 56 19.57 17.17 -7.81
N THR A 57 18.63 18.08 -7.56
CA THR A 57 18.88 19.51 -7.73
C THR A 57 19.97 19.99 -6.75
N PRO A 58 20.73 21.05 -7.08
CA PRO A 58 21.78 21.58 -6.21
C PRO A 58 21.29 21.91 -4.79
N ALA A 59 20.05 22.40 -4.68
CA ALA A 59 19.41 22.66 -3.40
C ALA A 59 19.22 21.38 -2.56
N VAL A 60 18.83 20.26 -3.18
CA VAL A 60 18.68 18.97 -2.50
C VAL A 60 20.04 18.39 -2.08
N LEU A 61 21.07 18.58 -2.92
CA LEU A 61 22.43 18.13 -2.64
C LEU A 61 23.01 18.75 -1.37
N GLU A 62 22.72 20.03 -1.10
CA GLU A 62 23.16 20.70 0.14
C GLU A 62 22.62 20.03 1.41
N TRP A 63 21.43 19.42 1.34
CA TRP A 63 20.79 18.75 2.47
C TRP A 63 21.04 17.24 2.50
N ALA A 64 21.70 16.68 1.48
CA ALA A 64 21.89 15.25 1.32
C ALA A 64 22.81 14.62 2.38
N ASP A 65 23.71 15.41 2.98
CA ASP A 65 24.62 14.98 4.05
C ASP A 65 23.89 14.49 5.31
N SER A 66 22.63 14.92 5.50
CA SER A 66 21.81 14.50 6.63
C SER A 66 20.48 13.94 6.15
N PRO A 67 20.22 12.64 6.35
CA PRO A 67 18.97 12.03 5.93
C PRO A 67 17.75 12.68 6.58
N LEU A 68 17.89 13.20 7.81
CA LEU A 68 16.83 13.94 8.50
C LEU A 68 16.56 15.31 7.86
N ARG A 69 17.60 16.05 7.44
CA ARG A 69 17.41 17.35 6.77
C ARG A 69 16.76 17.16 5.41
N LEU A 70 17.19 16.16 4.64
CA LEU A 70 16.57 15.77 3.38
C LEU A 70 15.09 15.38 3.56
N PHE A 71 14.78 14.63 4.62
CA PHE A 71 13.40 14.29 4.97
C PHE A 71 12.55 15.55 5.20
N PHE A 72 13.04 16.53 5.97
CA PHE A 72 12.31 17.77 6.22
C PHE A 72 12.26 18.73 5.03
N TYR A 73 13.19 18.61 4.08
CA TYR A 73 13.14 19.32 2.80
C TYR A 73 11.88 18.91 2.01
N PHE A 74 11.61 17.60 1.90
CA PHE A 74 10.40 17.10 1.23
C PHE A 74 9.14 17.20 2.09
N MET A 75 9.27 17.03 3.41
CA MET A 75 8.16 17.03 4.36
C MET A 75 8.35 18.10 5.43
N PRO A 76 8.11 19.38 5.10
CA PRO A 76 8.33 20.47 6.02
C PRO A 76 7.36 20.42 7.22
N PRO A 77 7.73 20.96 8.40
CA PRO A 77 6.86 20.99 9.59
C PRO A 77 5.45 21.59 9.36
N ARG A 78 5.30 22.46 8.35
CA ARG A 78 4.00 23.02 7.95
C ARG A 78 3.06 21.96 7.37
N LEU A 79 3.59 21.01 6.60
CA LEU A 79 2.84 19.88 6.04
C LEU A 79 2.24 19.06 7.18
N TRP A 80 3.07 18.67 8.15
CA TRP A 80 2.64 17.87 9.30
C TRP A 80 1.55 18.56 10.13
N ARG A 81 1.67 19.87 10.36
CA ARG A 81 0.61 20.64 11.03
C ARG A 81 -0.70 20.61 10.26
N ARG A 82 -0.65 20.68 8.93
CA ARG A 82 -1.84 20.58 8.08
C ARG A 82 -2.44 19.17 8.15
N ILE A 83 -1.61 18.13 8.05
CA ILE A 83 -2.05 16.73 8.19
C ILE A 83 -2.75 16.54 9.53
N ALA A 84 -2.12 16.93 10.63
CA ALA A 84 -2.71 16.81 11.97
C ALA A 84 -4.06 17.52 12.08
N ARG A 85 -4.17 18.75 11.54
CA ARG A 85 -5.43 19.49 11.53
C ARG A 85 -6.52 18.77 10.75
N GLU A 86 -6.23 18.33 9.52
CA GLU A 86 -7.23 17.65 8.69
C GLU A 86 -7.59 16.27 9.25
N SER A 87 -6.63 15.54 9.83
CA SER A 87 -6.88 14.26 10.52
C SER A 87 -7.78 14.45 11.74
N ASN A 88 -7.53 15.47 12.56
CA ASN A 88 -8.37 15.79 13.71
C ASN A 88 -9.78 16.23 13.29
N ARG A 89 -9.88 17.00 12.20
CA ARG A 89 -11.16 17.39 11.62
C ARG A 89 -11.95 16.19 11.13
N TYR A 90 -11.31 15.28 10.39
CA TYR A 90 -11.92 14.03 9.95
C TYR A 90 -12.37 13.18 11.15
N TYR A 91 -11.51 13.03 12.16
CA TYR A 91 -11.85 12.29 13.39
C TYR A 91 -13.12 12.84 14.03
N SER A 92 -13.19 14.16 14.24
CA SER A 92 -14.33 14.82 14.87
C SER A 92 -15.62 14.67 14.06
N GLN A 93 -15.54 14.79 12.72
CA GLN A 93 -16.69 14.63 11.83
C GLN A 93 -17.25 13.20 11.84
N ASN A 94 -16.38 12.20 11.96
CA ASN A 94 -16.78 10.80 11.88
C ASN A 94 -17.01 10.16 13.25
N LEU A 95 -16.77 10.89 14.35
CA LEU A 95 -16.85 10.34 15.71
C LEU A 95 -18.28 9.92 16.04
N ASN A 96 -19.25 10.82 15.87
CA ASN A 96 -20.65 10.56 16.19
C ASN A 96 -21.19 9.37 15.40
N GLY A 97 -20.97 9.36 14.07
CA GLY A 97 -21.43 8.24 13.23
C GLY A 97 -20.78 6.89 13.57
N ARG A 98 -19.56 6.87 14.15
CA ARG A 98 -18.93 5.64 14.66
C ARG A 98 -19.50 5.23 16.00
N VAL A 99 -19.72 6.19 16.91
CA VAL A 99 -20.36 5.96 18.21
C VAL A 99 -21.78 5.41 18.01
N ASP A 100 -22.57 6.04 17.15
CA ASP A 100 -23.95 5.65 16.87
C ASP A 100 -24.03 4.23 16.29
N LYS A 101 -23.13 3.88 15.36
CA LYS A 101 -23.02 2.50 14.85
C LYS A 101 -22.70 1.51 15.97
N ASN A 102 -21.71 1.83 16.81
CA ASN A 102 -21.30 0.96 17.91
C ASN A 102 -22.42 0.78 18.95
N VAL A 103 -23.13 1.87 19.31
CA VAL A 103 -24.26 1.85 20.24
C VAL A 103 -25.44 1.08 19.64
N CYS A 104 -25.80 1.32 18.37
CA CYS A 104 -26.86 0.58 17.68
C CYS A 104 -26.54 -0.91 17.55
N SER A 105 -25.30 -1.27 17.25
CA SER A 105 -24.83 -2.66 17.22
C SER A 105 -24.88 -3.30 18.60
N ALA A 106 -24.45 -2.59 19.66
CA ALA A 106 -24.54 -3.07 21.04
C ALA A 106 -26.01 -3.28 21.45
N ALA A 107 -26.88 -2.29 21.21
CA ALA A 107 -28.31 -2.39 21.51
C ALA A 107 -28.99 -3.54 20.75
N GLY A 108 -28.60 -3.78 19.50
CA GLY A 108 -29.07 -4.94 18.72
C GLY A 108 -28.60 -6.28 19.28
N SER A 109 -27.36 -6.35 19.76
CA SER A 109 -26.81 -7.53 20.45
C SER A 109 -27.55 -7.81 21.76
N TRP A 110 -27.74 -6.78 22.60
CA TRP A 110 -28.51 -6.86 23.86
C TRP A 110 -29.95 -7.31 23.63
N ARG A 111 -30.65 -6.76 22.63
CA ARG A 111 -31.99 -7.21 22.26
C ARG A 111 -32.02 -8.67 21.82
N ARG A 112 -31.00 -9.14 21.10
CA ARG A 112 -30.89 -10.53 20.63
C ARG A 112 -30.61 -11.50 21.79
N ILE A 113 -29.82 -11.09 22.77
CA ILE A 113 -29.56 -11.88 24.00
C ILE A 113 -30.85 -11.99 24.82
N ASN A 114 -31.55 -10.88 25.07
CA ASN A 114 -32.80 -10.91 25.84
C ASN A 114 -33.92 -11.68 25.13
N LYS A 115 -34.01 -11.64 23.80
CA LYS A 115 -34.94 -12.51 23.05
C LYS A 115 -34.57 -14.00 23.10
N ARG A 116 -33.30 -14.35 23.30
CA ARG A 116 -32.85 -15.74 23.48
C ARG A 116 -32.99 -16.23 24.93
N GLY A 117 -32.94 -15.32 25.90
CA GLY A 117 -33.16 -15.60 27.32
C GLY A 117 -34.63 -15.51 27.78
N GLY A 118 -35.52 -14.94 26.97
CA GLY A 118 -36.94 -14.77 27.27
C GLY A 118 -37.81 -15.99 26.99
N VAL A 119 -37.48 -17.15 27.59
CA VAL A 119 -38.43 -18.23 27.95
C VAL A 119 -37.88 -18.93 29.21
N ALA A 120 -37.84 -18.24 30.35
CA ALA A 120 -37.69 -18.86 31.67
C ALA A 120 -37.90 -17.84 32.79
N GLU A 121 -39.09 -17.25 32.90
CA GLU A 121 -39.54 -16.71 34.19
C GLU A 121 -41.07 -16.75 34.23
N ARG A 122 -41.58 -17.91 34.66
CA ARG A 122 -42.93 -18.09 35.19
C ARG A 122 -42.72 -18.80 36.53
N ASP A 123 -42.94 -18.07 37.61
CA ASP A 123 -43.46 -18.53 38.90
C ASP A 123 -44.14 -17.32 39.58
#